data_AF-A0A9D1ZGH8-F1
#
_entry.id   AF-A0A9D1ZGH8-F1
#
_cell.length_a   1.000
_cell.length_b   1.000
_cell.length_c   1.000
_cell.angle_alpha   90.00
_cell.angle_beta   90.00
_cell.angle_gamma   90.00
#
_symmetry.space_group_name_H-M   'P 1'
#
loop_
_entity.id
_entity.type
_entity.pdbx_description
1 polymer ?
#
loop_
_entity_poly.entity_id
_entity_poly.type
_entity_poly.pdbx_seq_one_letter_code
_entity_poly.pdbx_strand_id
1 'polypeptide(L)'
;MLNKYLFRRYLLFAITLFVNAMGIAYITKAALGTSPITSVTYVASMFTPLTMGQWTIVLNLLFVLLELPFMTRRQVREDLRIYLSQVVITFFFGLCIDLCMYIIRDLNPVDYISQMANLLIGCLILALGIALKVKADVAMMAGEYFVRVLSKHFRKDFGYMKLGFDWSLVAIAVILSFCFMGGLYGVREGTVIAALLVGPIVHFVSPWYRFIDAWITAPKVPTVQTDTNSIPTPHTVITIAREFGSGGHLLGEMLAKRLGIRLYDKEFIHLAAEKSGIDEAYIRRNEQSIPSFWLKCILTDGNESSRQQSLSPDDVLFLAESNIIREQASKEPCIIVGRCADYILQNAPSLIKVFCYSDRESAYQRCTTEYSVPADKARAEIAHVNRNRIAHYEYYTGEKWGDPHRYDLMLNTGSIGLQTACDLVEEYYRKKTTDKA
;
A
#
# COMPACT_ATOMS: atom_id res chain seq x y z
N MET A 1 9.10 -8.50 -16.60
CA MET A 1 7.69 -8.15 -16.29
C MET A 1 7.51 -6.75 -15.67
N LEU A 2 8.48 -6.21 -14.92
CA LEU A 2 8.38 -4.88 -14.27
C LEU A 2 8.09 -3.70 -15.22
N ASN A 3 8.59 -3.76 -16.46
CA ASN A 3 8.51 -2.67 -17.43
C ASN A 3 7.07 -2.36 -17.89
N LYS A 4 6.18 -3.37 -17.92
CA LYS A 4 4.78 -3.19 -18.36
C LYS A 4 3.95 -2.42 -17.34
N TYR A 5 4.11 -2.72 -16.06
CA TYR A 5 3.39 -2.04 -14.98
C TYR A 5 3.94 -0.63 -14.76
N LEU A 6 5.26 -0.45 -14.85
CA LEU A 6 5.88 0.87 -14.81
C LEU A 6 5.36 1.75 -15.95
N PHE A 7 5.36 1.24 -17.19
CA PHE A 7 4.80 1.96 -18.34
C PHE A 7 3.33 2.35 -18.13
N ARG A 8 2.49 1.42 -17.63
CA ARG A 8 1.08 1.71 -17.32
C ARG A 8 0.91 2.81 -16.26
N ARG A 9 1.77 2.84 -15.23
CA ARG A 9 1.76 3.89 -14.21
C ARG A 9 2.14 5.25 -14.79
N TYR A 10 3.18 5.32 -15.62
CA TYR A 10 3.56 6.55 -16.32
C TYR A 10 2.47 7.02 -17.31
N LEU A 11 1.84 6.10 -18.04
CA LEU A 11 0.73 6.41 -18.94
C LEU A 11 -0.47 6.96 -18.15
N LEU A 12 -0.85 6.30 -17.05
CA LEU A 12 -1.89 6.79 -16.16
C LEU A 12 -1.53 8.18 -15.64
N PHE A 13 -0.30 8.39 -15.18
CA PHE A 13 0.17 9.68 -14.70
C PHE A 13 0.05 10.77 -15.78
N ALA A 14 0.44 10.51 -17.02
CA ALA A 14 0.28 11.46 -18.13
C ALA A 14 -1.19 11.83 -18.39
N ILE A 15 -2.10 10.84 -18.36
CA ILE A 15 -3.55 11.07 -18.45
C ILE A 15 -4.03 11.96 -17.30
N THR A 16 -3.55 11.71 -16.07
CA THR A 16 -3.96 12.50 -14.90
C THR A 16 -3.49 13.95 -14.97
N LEU A 17 -2.33 14.24 -15.55
CA LEU A 17 -1.86 15.60 -15.77
C LEU A 17 -2.81 16.37 -16.68
N PHE A 18 -3.27 15.74 -17.77
CA PHE A 18 -4.23 16.33 -18.70
C PHE A 18 -5.61 16.55 -18.03
N VAL A 19 -6.11 15.57 -17.28
CA VAL A 19 -7.38 15.69 -16.55
C VAL A 19 -7.32 16.82 -15.52
N ASN A 20 -6.23 16.94 -14.76
CA ASN A 20 -6.02 18.04 -13.82
C ASN A 20 -5.99 19.40 -14.53
N ALA A 21 -5.28 19.50 -15.67
CA ALA A 21 -5.24 20.71 -16.48
C ALA A 21 -6.63 21.12 -16.99
N MET A 22 -7.44 20.14 -17.41
CA MET A 22 -8.84 20.38 -17.80
C MET A 22 -9.67 20.90 -16.63
N GLY A 23 -9.55 20.30 -15.45
CA GLY A 23 -10.23 20.76 -14.24
C GLY A 23 -9.87 22.21 -13.89
N ILE A 24 -8.57 22.55 -13.94
CA ILE A 24 -8.08 23.93 -13.74
C ILE A 24 -8.67 24.89 -14.77
N ALA A 25 -8.73 24.49 -16.05
CA ALA A 25 -9.28 25.33 -17.11
C ALA A 25 -10.77 25.62 -16.88
N TYR A 26 -11.57 24.62 -16.51
CA TYR A 26 -13.00 24.78 -16.18
C TYR A 26 -13.22 25.72 -14.99
N ILE A 27 -12.46 25.53 -13.89
CA ILE A 27 -12.53 26.41 -12.71
C ILE A 27 -12.18 27.85 -13.12
N THR A 28 -11.13 28.05 -13.91
CA THR A 28 -10.66 29.38 -14.31
C THR A 28 -11.67 30.08 -15.22
N LYS A 29 -12.23 29.35 -16.19
CA LYS A 29 -13.28 29.85 -17.08
C LYS A 29 -14.60 30.17 -16.38
N ALA A 30 -14.84 29.65 -15.18
CA ALA A 30 -16.00 30.01 -14.38
C ALA A 30 -16.00 31.48 -13.93
N ALA A 31 -14.85 32.18 -13.97
CA ALA A 31 -14.71 33.59 -13.57
C ALA A 31 -15.13 33.92 -12.12
N LEU A 32 -15.34 32.90 -11.29
CA LEU A 32 -15.59 32.99 -9.84
C LEU A 32 -14.31 32.80 -9.01
N GLY A 33 -13.13 32.80 -9.66
CA GLY A 33 -11.85 32.54 -9.01
C GLY A 33 -11.20 31.27 -9.54
N THR A 34 -10.15 30.81 -8.86
CA THR A 34 -9.32 29.67 -9.25
C THR A 34 -8.88 28.83 -8.04
N SER A 35 -8.28 27.66 -8.26
CA SER A 35 -7.66 26.91 -7.16
C SER A 35 -6.54 27.72 -6.46
N PRO A 36 -6.26 27.51 -5.17
CA PRO A 36 -5.26 28.28 -4.42
C PRO A 36 -3.90 28.38 -5.13
N ILE A 37 -3.36 27.27 -5.63
CA ILE A 37 -2.06 27.26 -6.32
C ILE A 37 -2.10 28.03 -7.64
N THR A 38 -3.18 27.88 -8.39
CA THR A 38 -3.33 28.51 -9.72
C THR A 38 -3.76 29.98 -9.64
N SER A 39 -4.14 30.48 -8.46
CA SER A 39 -4.55 31.86 -8.28
C SER A 39 -3.43 32.85 -8.60
N VAL A 40 -2.21 32.56 -8.14
CA VAL A 40 -1.03 33.39 -8.42
C VAL A 40 -0.72 33.40 -9.91
N THR A 41 -0.78 32.23 -10.57
CA THR A 41 -0.44 32.12 -12.00
C THR A 41 -1.50 32.76 -12.89
N TYR A 42 -2.77 32.66 -12.51
CA TYR A 42 -3.87 33.31 -13.20
C TYR A 42 -3.79 34.84 -13.09
N VAL A 43 -3.63 35.37 -11.87
CA VAL A 43 -3.49 36.82 -11.67
C VAL A 43 -2.27 37.35 -12.41
N ALA A 44 -1.12 36.66 -12.35
CA ALA A 44 0.08 37.03 -13.08
C ALA A 44 -0.16 37.08 -14.61
N SER A 45 -0.93 36.15 -15.16
CA SER A 45 -1.25 36.13 -16.60
C SER A 45 -2.15 37.28 -17.05
N MET A 46 -2.83 37.99 -16.15
CA MET A 46 -3.74 39.09 -16.53
C MET A 46 -3.02 40.40 -16.83
N PHE A 47 -1.86 40.65 -16.22
CA PHE A 47 -1.11 41.90 -16.37
C PHE A 47 0.23 41.72 -17.10
N THR A 48 0.52 40.51 -17.59
CA THR A 48 1.77 40.18 -18.29
C THR A 48 1.48 39.46 -19.61
N PRO A 49 2.42 39.44 -20.58
CA PRO A 49 2.19 38.78 -21.87
C PRO A 49 2.26 37.24 -21.82
N LEU A 50 2.59 36.66 -20.65
CA LEU A 50 2.72 35.21 -20.50
C LEU A 50 1.36 34.55 -20.20
N THR A 51 1.14 33.38 -20.79
CA THR A 51 -0.07 32.59 -20.55
C THR A 51 -0.11 32.03 -19.13
N MET A 52 -1.30 31.58 -18.71
CA MET A 52 -1.47 30.91 -17.42
C MET A 52 -0.61 29.63 -17.31
N GLY A 53 -0.49 28.85 -18.39
CA GLY A 53 0.37 27.67 -18.44
C GLY A 53 1.85 28.01 -18.31
N GLN A 54 2.31 29.07 -18.97
CA GLN A 54 3.68 29.58 -18.84
C GLN A 54 3.99 30.04 -17.42
N TRP A 55 3.10 30.80 -16.79
CA TRP A 55 3.26 31.17 -15.37
C TRP A 55 3.22 29.97 -14.44
N THR A 56 2.46 28.93 -14.77
CA THR A 56 2.46 27.68 -14.02
C THR A 56 3.79 26.95 -14.13
N ILE A 57 4.47 27.01 -15.28
CA ILE A 57 5.83 26.51 -15.43
C ILE A 57 6.80 27.32 -14.54
N VAL A 58 6.75 28.65 -14.64
CA VAL A 58 7.63 29.55 -13.88
C VAL A 58 7.47 29.34 -12.38
N LEU A 59 6.24 29.30 -11.87
CA LEU A 59 5.96 29.13 -10.45
C LEU A 59 6.42 27.76 -9.93
N ASN A 60 6.19 26.70 -10.69
CA ASN A 60 6.63 25.36 -10.29
C ASN A 60 8.17 25.23 -10.33
N LEU A 61 8.84 25.83 -11.32
CA LEU A 61 10.31 25.89 -11.34
C LEU A 61 10.84 26.72 -10.15
N LEU A 62 10.14 27.79 -9.78
CA LEU A 62 10.47 28.55 -8.58
C LEU A 62 10.35 27.68 -7.31
N PHE A 63 9.32 26.84 -7.18
CA PHE A 63 9.23 25.88 -6.06
C PHE A 63 10.41 24.91 -6.02
N VAL A 64 10.82 24.38 -7.19
CA VAL A 64 12.01 23.51 -7.32
C VAL A 64 13.31 24.22 -6.90
N LEU A 65 13.40 25.53 -7.10
CA LEU A 65 14.54 26.31 -6.62
C LEU A 65 14.45 26.62 -5.12
N LEU A 66 13.26 26.93 -4.63
CA LEU A 66 13.01 27.31 -3.22
C LEU A 66 13.14 26.13 -2.25
N GLU A 67 13.03 24.88 -2.70
CA GLU A 67 13.29 23.71 -1.85
C GLU A 67 14.77 23.48 -1.55
N LEU A 68 15.69 23.90 -2.43
CA LEU A 68 17.12 23.63 -2.29
C LEU A 68 17.74 24.12 -0.98
N PRO A 69 17.44 25.34 -0.46
CA PRO A 69 17.97 25.82 0.81
C PRO A 69 17.52 25.00 2.03
N PHE A 70 16.38 24.29 1.94
CA PHE A 70 15.82 23.52 3.05
C PHE A 70 16.30 22.07 3.08
N MET A 71 17.14 21.66 2.12
CA MET A 71 17.65 20.29 1.98
C MET A 71 19.17 20.20 2.16
N THR A 72 19.63 19.08 2.73
CA THR A 72 21.07 18.79 2.85
C THR A 72 21.62 18.26 1.52
N ARG A 73 22.91 18.52 1.20
CA ARG A 73 23.57 18.04 -0.03
C ARG A 73 23.42 16.53 -0.28
N ARG A 74 23.34 15.73 0.79
CA ARG A 74 23.10 14.28 0.73
C ARG A 74 21.67 13.96 0.26
N GLN A 75 20.66 14.63 0.82
CA GLN A 75 19.25 14.46 0.44
C GLN A 75 18.99 14.88 -1.01
N VAL A 76 19.64 15.94 -1.50
CA VAL A 76 19.54 16.36 -2.90
C VAL A 76 20.10 15.29 -3.85
N ARG A 77 21.20 14.63 -3.48
CA ARG A 77 21.78 13.54 -4.28
C ARG A 77 20.89 12.30 -4.30
N GLU A 78 20.27 11.96 -3.18
CA GLU A 78 19.33 10.84 -3.06
C GLU A 78 18.04 11.10 -3.86
N ASP A 79 17.50 12.31 -3.81
CA ASP A 79 16.24 12.69 -4.49
C ASP A 79 16.44 13.26 -5.91
N LEU A 80 17.65 13.23 -6.47
CA LEU A 80 17.99 13.87 -7.76
C LEU A 80 17.07 13.42 -8.92
N ARG A 81 16.64 12.15 -8.92
CA ARG A 81 15.70 11.63 -9.92
C ARG A 81 14.32 12.29 -9.83
N ILE A 82 13.87 12.59 -8.61
CA ILE A 82 12.60 13.26 -8.35
C ILE A 82 12.69 14.70 -8.87
N TYR A 83 13.77 15.42 -8.56
CA TYR A 83 14.05 16.77 -9.07
C TYR A 83 14.01 16.83 -10.60
N LEU A 84 14.74 15.94 -11.28
CA LEU A 84 14.78 15.94 -12.74
C LEU A 84 13.41 15.64 -13.34
N SER A 85 12.66 14.72 -12.73
CA SER A 85 11.30 14.40 -13.18
C SER A 85 10.32 15.56 -12.99
N GLN A 86 10.42 16.35 -11.91
CA GLN A 86 9.56 17.50 -11.67
C GLN A 86 9.69 18.57 -12.74
N VAL A 87 10.92 18.84 -13.20
CA VAL A 87 11.16 19.80 -14.28
C VAL A 87 10.41 19.37 -15.53
N VAL A 88 10.59 18.11 -15.97
CA VAL A 88 9.93 17.57 -17.16
C VAL A 88 8.40 17.60 -17.03
N ILE A 89 7.88 17.18 -15.87
CA ILE A 89 6.44 17.15 -15.59
C ILE A 89 5.85 18.56 -15.59
N THR A 90 6.57 19.54 -15.04
CA THR A 90 6.13 20.93 -14.96
C THR A 90 5.94 21.54 -16.35
N PHE A 91 6.89 21.31 -17.27
CA PHE A 91 6.75 21.75 -18.66
C PHE A 91 5.54 21.14 -19.34
N PHE A 92 5.37 19.82 -19.21
CA PHE A 92 4.22 19.12 -19.80
C PHE A 92 2.89 19.61 -19.21
N PHE A 93 2.83 19.78 -17.90
CA PHE A 93 1.62 20.24 -17.20
C PHE A 93 1.22 21.66 -17.61
N GLY A 94 2.17 22.58 -17.73
CA GLY A 94 1.89 23.94 -18.22
C GLY A 94 1.35 23.96 -19.64
N LEU A 95 1.94 23.16 -20.55
CA LEU A 95 1.44 23.01 -21.92
C LEU A 95 0.02 22.42 -21.95
N CYS A 96 -0.28 21.45 -21.09
CA CYS A 96 -1.63 20.92 -20.98
C CYS A 96 -2.64 21.97 -20.53
N ILE A 97 -2.28 22.87 -19.61
CA ILE A 97 -3.17 23.95 -19.15
C ILE A 97 -3.53 24.87 -20.31
N ASP A 98 -2.53 25.34 -21.07
CA ASP A 98 -2.78 26.23 -22.21
C ASP A 98 -3.59 25.51 -23.31
N LEU A 99 -3.29 24.24 -23.58
CA LEU A 99 -4.06 23.42 -24.51
C LEU A 99 -5.52 23.26 -24.05
N CYS A 100 -5.77 22.96 -22.78
CA CYS A 100 -7.11 22.85 -22.24
C CYS A 100 -7.85 24.18 -22.33
N MET A 101 -7.22 25.29 -21.93
CA MET A 101 -7.78 26.64 -22.06
C MET A 101 -8.14 27.00 -23.51
N TYR A 102 -7.35 26.53 -24.48
CA TYR A 102 -7.65 26.66 -25.90
C TYR A 102 -8.84 25.79 -26.34
N ILE A 103 -8.89 24.53 -25.91
CA ILE A 103 -9.99 23.60 -26.23
C ILE A 103 -11.34 24.14 -25.76
N ILE A 104 -11.39 24.71 -24.54
CA ILE A 104 -12.62 25.27 -23.96
C ILE A 104 -12.73 26.79 -24.18
N ARG A 105 -12.08 27.35 -25.20
CA ARG A 105 -12.04 28.80 -25.41
C ARG A 105 -13.43 29.44 -25.54
N ASP A 106 -14.36 28.70 -26.15
CA ASP A 106 -15.73 29.14 -26.44
C ASP A 106 -16.65 29.01 -25.22
N LEU A 107 -16.18 28.38 -24.13
CA LEU A 107 -16.90 28.27 -22.87
C LEU A 107 -16.76 29.58 -22.07
N ASN A 108 -17.77 30.44 -22.18
CA ASN A 108 -17.83 31.72 -21.46
C ASN A 108 -19.16 31.83 -20.69
N PRO A 109 -19.22 31.32 -19.44
CA PRO A 109 -20.43 31.39 -18.62
C PRO A 109 -20.74 32.84 -18.22
N VAL A 110 -21.88 33.34 -18.70
CA VAL A 110 -22.32 34.73 -18.48
C VAL A 110 -23.10 34.86 -17.17
N ASP A 111 -24.02 33.93 -16.92
CA ASP A 111 -24.88 33.93 -15.73
C ASP A 111 -24.17 33.30 -14.53
N TYR A 112 -24.43 33.83 -13.33
CA TYR A 112 -23.84 33.32 -12.10
C TYR A 112 -24.11 31.82 -11.86
N ILE A 113 -25.29 31.33 -12.23
CA ILE A 113 -25.63 29.90 -12.12
C ILE A 113 -24.74 29.06 -13.04
N SER A 114 -24.53 29.51 -14.28
CA SER A 114 -23.66 28.83 -15.24
C SER A 114 -22.19 28.86 -14.79
N GLN A 115 -21.76 29.97 -14.17
CA GLN A 115 -20.43 30.10 -13.57
C GLN A 115 -20.24 29.11 -12.41
N MET A 116 -21.23 29.02 -11.51
CA MET A 116 -21.20 28.08 -10.39
C MET A 116 -21.21 26.62 -10.87
N ALA A 117 -22.04 26.29 -11.86
CA ALA A 117 -22.06 24.96 -12.46
C ALA A 117 -20.70 24.61 -13.07
N ASN A 118 -20.08 25.54 -13.80
CA ASN A 118 -18.76 25.33 -14.41
C ASN A 118 -17.66 25.14 -13.37
N LEU A 119 -17.71 25.91 -12.28
CA LEU A 119 -16.83 25.76 -11.12
C LEU A 119 -16.95 24.37 -10.50
N LEU A 120 -18.16 23.89 -10.27
CA LEU A 120 -18.42 22.57 -9.65
C LEU A 120 -17.96 21.43 -10.57
N ILE A 121 -18.23 21.52 -11.87
CA ILE A 121 -17.72 20.56 -12.87
C ILE A 121 -16.19 20.56 -12.84
N GLY A 122 -15.56 21.73 -12.85
CA GLY A 122 -14.11 21.86 -12.75
C GLY A 122 -13.53 21.25 -11.47
N CYS A 123 -14.18 21.47 -10.32
CA CYS A 123 -13.78 20.88 -9.04
C CYS A 123 -13.87 19.34 -9.07
N LEU A 124 -14.92 18.78 -9.69
CA LEU A 124 -15.09 17.34 -9.83
C LEU A 124 -14.00 16.72 -10.73
N ILE A 125 -13.74 17.33 -11.89
CA ILE A 125 -12.70 16.90 -12.82
C ILE A 125 -11.31 16.98 -12.17
N LEU A 126 -11.02 18.08 -11.46
CA LEU A 126 -9.76 18.27 -10.75
C LEU A 126 -9.59 17.24 -9.63
N ALA A 127 -10.63 16.99 -8.83
CA ALA A 127 -10.60 15.98 -7.77
C ALA A 127 -10.38 14.57 -8.33
N LEU A 128 -11.03 14.24 -9.45
CA LEU A 128 -10.81 12.99 -10.17
C LEU A 128 -9.35 12.83 -10.60
N GLY A 129 -8.79 13.86 -11.22
CA GLY A 129 -7.39 13.84 -11.66
C GLY A 129 -6.41 13.73 -10.48
N ILE A 130 -6.67 14.37 -9.34
CA ILE A 130 -5.86 14.25 -8.13
C ILE A 130 -5.95 12.83 -7.55
N ALA A 131 -7.16 12.25 -7.46
CA ALA A 131 -7.34 10.89 -6.94
C ALA A 131 -6.59 9.85 -7.78
N LEU A 132 -6.69 9.94 -9.11
CA LEU A 132 -5.96 9.07 -10.03
C LEU A 132 -4.44 9.30 -9.97
N LYS A 133 -4.00 10.54 -9.79
CA LYS A 133 -2.56 10.88 -9.66
C LYS A 133 -1.95 10.20 -8.43
N VAL A 134 -2.64 10.29 -7.27
CA VAL A 134 -2.22 9.62 -6.03
C VAL A 134 -2.09 8.11 -6.25
N LYS A 135 -2.98 7.53 -7.06
CA LYS A 135 -2.93 6.11 -7.40
C LYS A 135 -1.77 5.74 -8.33
N ALA A 136 -1.43 6.59 -9.30
CA ALA A 136 -0.31 6.34 -10.21
C ALA A 136 1.03 6.28 -9.46
N ASP A 137 1.20 7.08 -8.39
CA ASP A 137 2.37 7.09 -7.50
C ASP A 137 3.71 7.15 -8.27
N VAL A 138 3.74 7.92 -9.35
CA VAL A 138 4.91 8.05 -10.24
C VAL A 138 5.83 9.18 -9.80
N ALA A 139 5.24 10.35 -9.53
CA ALA A 139 5.96 11.55 -9.17
C ALA A 139 5.07 12.51 -8.36
N MET A 140 5.71 13.34 -7.53
CA MET A 140 5.05 14.45 -6.84
C MET A 140 5.16 15.73 -7.67
N MET A 141 4.10 16.53 -7.69
CA MET A 141 4.15 17.86 -8.31
C MET A 141 5.06 18.79 -7.50
N ALA A 142 5.69 19.77 -8.16
CA ALA A 142 6.65 20.69 -7.52
C ALA A 142 6.07 21.35 -6.25
N GLY A 143 4.87 21.92 -6.32
CA GLY A 143 4.22 22.52 -5.15
C GLY A 143 3.95 21.55 -4.00
N GLU A 144 3.59 20.30 -4.28
CA GLU A 144 3.35 19.28 -3.23
C GLU A 144 4.65 18.81 -2.59
N TYR A 145 5.70 18.68 -3.39
CA TYR A 145 7.00 18.27 -2.90
C TYR A 145 7.67 19.38 -2.09
N PHE A 146 7.54 20.65 -2.51
CA PHE A 146 7.99 21.80 -1.72
C PHE A 146 7.34 21.83 -0.33
N VAL A 147 6.02 21.62 -0.24
CA VAL A 147 5.30 21.49 1.04
C VAL A 147 5.83 20.31 1.86
N ARG A 148 6.18 19.18 1.22
CA ARG A 148 6.77 18.03 1.91
C ARG A 148 8.15 18.35 2.49
N VAL A 149 8.98 19.10 1.76
CA VAL A 149 10.30 19.55 2.22
C VAL A 149 10.13 20.48 3.43
N LEU A 150 9.23 21.45 3.36
CA LEU A 150 8.92 22.34 4.48
C LEU A 150 8.38 21.58 5.69
N SER A 151 7.45 20.64 5.49
CA SER A 151 6.90 19.80 6.56
C SER A 151 7.98 19.00 7.28
N LYS A 152 8.94 18.42 6.55
CA LYS A 152 10.10 17.73 7.14
C LYS A 152 11.03 18.69 7.89
N HIS A 153 11.31 19.85 7.31
CA HIS A 153 12.23 20.84 7.88
C HIS A 153 11.69 21.42 9.20
N PHE A 154 10.42 21.82 9.21
CA PHE A 154 9.75 22.41 10.38
C PHE A 154 9.12 21.39 11.33
N ARG A 155 9.19 20.08 11.01
CA ARG A 155 8.57 18.98 11.77
C ARG A 155 7.08 19.19 12.08
N LYS A 156 6.34 19.74 11.12
CA LYS A 156 4.89 19.96 11.21
C LYS A 156 4.15 19.00 10.28
N ASP A 157 2.90 18.67 10.60
CA ASP A 157 2.11 17.76 9.77
C ASP A 157 1.93 18.30 8.35
N PHE A 158 2.05 17.42 7.38
CA PHE A 158 1.94 17.74 5.95
C PHE A 158 0.62 18.46 5.62
N GLY A 159 -0.49 18.04 6.24
CA GLY A 159 -1.81 18.63 6.01
C GLY A 159 -1.88 20.11 6.42
N TYR A 160 -1.44 20.44 7.64
CA TYR A 160 -1.41 21.84 8.12
C TYR A 160 -0.43 22.70 7.31
N MET A 161 0.72 22.13 6.94
CA MET A 161 1.71 22.85 6.11
C MET A 161 1.17 23.13 4.71
N LYS A 162 0.44 22.18 4.12
CA LYS A 162 -0.24 22.37 2.82
C LYS A 162 -1.28 23.48 2.89
N LEU A 163 -2.12 23.46 3.93
CA LEU A 163 -3.14 24.49 4.11
C LEU A 163 -2.50 25.88 4.22
N GLY A 164 -1.46 26.02 5.05
CA GLY A 164 -0.73 27.29 5.18
C GLY A 164 -0.08 27.76 3.88
N PHE A 165 0.50 26.83 3.11
CA PHE A 165 1.06 27.12 1.79
C PHE A 165 -0.01 27.60 0.80
N ASP A 166 -1.16 26.92 0.72
CA ASP A 166 -2.26 27.31 -0.17
C ASP A 166 -2.80 28.71 0.18
N TRP A 167 -2.96 29.04 1.47
CA TRP A 167 -3.33 30.39 1.92
C TRP A 167 -2.27 31.44 1.58
N SER A 168 -0.98 31.09 1.65
CA SER A 168 0.10 32.00 1.27
C SER A 168 0.05 32.37 -0.22
N LEU A 169 -0.28 31.41 -1.09
CA LEU A 169 -0.42 31.67 -2.53
C LEU A 169 -1.64 32.54 -2.81
N VAL A 170 -2.78 32.29 -2.16
CA VAL A 170 -3.96 33.15 -2.29
C VAL A 170 -3.64 34.58 -1.83
N ALA A 171 -2.92 34.76 -0.72
CA ALA A 171 -2.51 36.08 -0.25
C ALA A 171 -1.59 36.78 -1.26
N ILE A 172 -0.62 36.07 -1.83
CA ILE A 172 0.27 36.60 -2.89
C ILE A 172 -0.56 37.03 -4.11
N ALA A 173 -1.53 36.22 -4.54
CA ALA A 173 -2.40 36.54 -5.67
C ALA A 173 -3.22 37.82 -5.42
N VAL A 174 -3.77 37.98 -4.20
CA VAL A 174 -4.48 39.19 -3.78
C VAL A 174 -3.57 40.41 -3.84
N ILE A 175 -2.36 40.31 -3.27
CA ILE A 175 -1.37 41.41 -3.27
C ILE A 175 -1.02 41.81 -4.71
N LEU A 176 -0.69 40.84 -5.57
CA LEU A 176 -0.37 41.10 -6.98
C LEU A 176 -1.54 41.79 -7.70
N SER A 177 -2.77 41.34 -7.43
CA SER A 177 -3.96 41.92 -8.06
C SER A 177 -4.14 43.39 -7.68
N PHE A 178 -4.02 43.74 -6.40
CA PHE A 178 -4.11 45.13 -5.95
C PHE A 178 -2.95 45.98 -6.46
N CYS A 179 -1.72 45.48 -6.42
CA CYS A 179 -0.53 46.23 -6.82
C CYS A 179 -0.50 46.57 -8.32
N PHE A 180 -0.92 45.64 -9.18
CA PHE A 180 -0.79 45.79 -10.64
C PHE A 180 -2.10 46.14 -11.35
N MET A 181 -3.26 45.86 -10.75
CA MET A 181 -4.57 46.06 -11.39
C MET A 181 -5.49 47.01 -10.62
N GLY A 182 -5.11 47.46 -9.41
CA GLY A 182 -5.89 48.42 -8.62
C GLY A 182 -7.21 47.87 -8.06
N GLY A 183 -7.41 46.55 -8.07
CA GLY A 183 -8.61 45.89 -7.58
C GLY A 183 -8.40 44.39 -7.34
N LEU A 184 -9.45 43.69 -6.90
CA LEU A 184 -9.41 42.25 -6.67
C LEU A 184 -9.89 41.48 -7.91
N TYR A 185 -8.93 40.88 -8.61
CA TYR A 185 -9.15 40.06 -9.79
C TYR A 185 -8.57 38.65 -9.58
N GLY A 186 -9.16 37.65 -10.22
CA GLY A 186 -8.67 36.26 -10.21
C GLY A 186 -8.89 35.46 -8.91
N VAL A 187 -9.12 36.12 -7.78
CA VAL A 187 -9.49 35.51 -6.49
C VAL A 187 -10.87 35.98 -6.06
N ARG A 188 -11.77 35.02 -5.85
CA ARG A 188 -13.20 35.25 -5.56
C ARG A 188 -13.75 34.08 -4.74
N GLU A 189 -15.05 34.08 -4.46
CA GLU A 189 -15.77 33.04 -3.72
C GLU A 189 -15.50 31.61 -4.23
N GLY A 190 -15.32 31.44 -5.54
CA GLY A 190 -14.99 30.17 -6.17
C GLY A 190 -13.63 29.60 -5.77
N THR A 191 -12.66 30.44 -5.38
CA THR A 191 -11.38 29.99 -4.82
C THR A 191 -11.57 29.30 -3.47
N VAL A 192 -12.42 29.87 -2.62
CA VAL A 192 -12.76 29.29 -1.31
C VAL A 192 -13.56 28.00 -1.51
N ILE A 193 -14.54 28.00 -2.41
CA ILE A 193 -15.35 26.82 -2.75
C ILE A 193 -14.44 25.69 -3.26
N ALA A 194 -13.54 25.98 -4.20
CA ALA A 194 -12.60 24.98 -4.73
C ALA A 194 -11.66 24.43 -3.64
N ALA A 195 -11.15 25.28 -2.75
CA ALA A 195 -10.30 24.85 -1.63
C ALA A 195 -11.02 23.90 -0.67
N LEU A 196 -12.31 24.14 -0.41
CA LEU A 196 -13.12 23.34 0.51
C LEU A 196 -13.70 22.07 -0.13
N LEU A 197 -14.06 22.09 -1.42
CA LEU A 197 -14.74 20.97 -2.08
C LEU A 197 -13.79 19.92 -2.65
N VAL A 198 -12.64 20.32 -3.21
CA VAL A 198 -11.77 19.38 -3.93
C VAL A 198 -11.28 18.25 -3.02
N GLY A 199 -10.90 18.55 -1.78
CA GLY A 199 -10.42 17.55 -0.81
C GLY A 199 -11.46 16.46 -0.48
N PRO A 200 -12.67 16.82 0.00
CA PRO A 200 -13.76 15.88 0.25
C PRO A 200 -14.14 15.06 -0.99
N ILE A 201 -14.18 15.67 -2.18
CA ILE A 201 -14.50 14.95 -3.42
C ILE A 201 -13.41 13.91 -3.72
N VAL A 202 -12.11 14.24 -3.57
CA VAL A 202 -11.02 13.27 -3.73
C VAL A 202 -11.24 12.07 -2.80
N HIS A 203 -11.59 12.30 -1.53
CA HIS A 203 -11.82 11.22 -0.57
C HIS A 203 -13.03 10.35 -0.95
N PHE A 204 -14.11 10.97 -1.40
CA PHE A 204 -15.33 10.28 -1.84
C PHE A 204 -15.11 9.42 -3.09
N VAL A 205 -14.31 9.90 -4.05
CA VAL A 205 -14.12 9.22 -5.34
C VAL A 205 -12.99 8.16 -5.24
N SER A 206 -12.05 8.28 -4.29
CA SER A 206 -10.93 7.35 -4.11
C SER A 206 -11.30 5.84 -4.06
N PRO A 207 -12.41 5.41 -3.42
CA PRO A 207 -12.81 3.99 -3.38
C PRO A 207 -13.24 3.42 -4.73
N TRP A 208 -13.75 4.25 -5.65
CA TRP A 208 -14.36 3.80 -6.91
C TRP A 208 -13.34 3.32 -7.95
N TYR A 209 -12.07 3.72 -7.84
CA TYR A 209 -11.02 3.33 -8.80
C TYR A 209 -10.19 2.12 -8.37
N ARG A 210 -10.63 1.37 -7.36
CA ARG A 210 -9.98 0.12 -6.92
C ARG A 210 -9.81 -0.93 -8.03
N PHE A 211 -10.65 -0.88 -9.08
CA PHE A 211 -10.50 -1.77 -10.23
C PHE A 211 -9.21 -1.50 -11.04
N ILE A 212 -8.66 -0.29 -10.97
CA ILE A 212 -7.42 0.08 -11.66
C ILE A 212 -6.21 -0.59 -11.00
N ASP A 213 -6.32 -0.99 -9.73
CA ASP A 213 -5.24 -1.59 -8.93
C ASP A 213 -4.66 -2.83 -9.60
N ALA A 214 -5.51 -3.69 -10.14
CA ALA A 214 -5.11 -4.91 -10.85
C ALA A 214 -4.39 -4.61 -12.18
N TRP A 215 -4.62 -3.43 -12.77
CA TRP A 215 -4.01 -3.03 -14.04
C TRP A 215 -2.63 -2.38 -13.85
N ILE A 216 -2.46 -1.55 -12.82
CA ILE A 216 -1.23 -0.76 -12.58
C ILE A 216 -0.26 -1.40 -11.58
N THR A 217 -0.76 -2.25 -10.68
CA THR A 217 0.06 -2.86 -9.65
C THR A 217 0.42 -4.27 -10.11
N ALA A 218 1.72 -4.57 -10.19
CA ALA A 218 2.13 -5.96 -10.22
C ALA A 218 1.62 -6.64 -8.94
N PRO A 219 1.21 -7.92 -8.96
CA PRO A 219 0.96 -8.65 -7.72
C PRO A 219 2.19 -8.48 -6.84
N LYS A 220 2.02 -7.71 -5.76
CA LYS A 220 3.07 -7.54 -4.77
C LYS A 220 3.06 -8.80 -3.98
N VAL A 221 4.17 -9.51 -4.09
CA VAL A 221 4.62 -10.38 -3.02
C VAL A 221 5.01 -9.45 -1.88
N PRO A 222 4.29 -9.44 -0.74
CA PRO A 222 4.78 -8.87 0.50
C PRO A 222 6.19 -9.40 0.68
N THR A 223 7.16 -8.51 0.54
CA THR A 223 8.53 -8.84 0.87
C THR A 223 8.52 -8.93 2.39
N VAL A 224 8.28 -10.13 2.91
CA VAL A 224 8.77 -10.47 4.24
C VAL A 224 10.24 -10.13 4.15
N GLN A 225 10.67 -9.10 4.87
CA GLN A 225 12.09 -8.89 5.09
C GLN A 225 12.55 -10.17 5.78
N THR A 226 13.13 -11.08 4.98
CA THR A 226 14.04 -12.08 5.47
C THR A 226 15.23 -11.28 5.96
N ASP A 227 15.14 -10.79 7.20
CA ASP A 227 16.32 -10.36 7.91
C ASP A 227 17.34 -11.48 7.72
N THR A 228 18.42 -11.13 7.04
CA THR A 228 19.52 -12.01 6.64
C THR A 228 20.34 -12.47 7.84
N ASN A 229 19.91 -12.09 9.05
CA ASN A 229 20.28 -12.74 10.27
C ASN A 229 19.60 -14.12 10.30
N SER A 230 20.30 -15.10 9.73
CA SER A 230 20.07 -16.53 9.96
C SER A 230 19.66 -16.73 11.40
N ILE A 231 18.38 -17.04 11.66
CA ILE A 231 17.95 -17.44 13.00
C ILE A 231 18.69 -18.75 13.25
N PRO A 232 19.68 -18.81 14.17
CA PRO A 232 20.19 -20.09 14.60
C PRO A 232 19.07 -20.67 15.45
N THR A 233 18.11 -21.38 14.86
CA THR A 233 17.17 -22.17 15.64
C THR A 233 17.89 -23.48 16.00
N PRO A 234 18.32 -23.66 17.27
CA PRO A 234 18.89 -24.95 17.69
C PRO A 234 17.85 -26.06 17.56
N HIS A 235 16.56 -25.71 17.62
CA HIS A 235 15.43 -26.63 17.59
C HIS A 235 15.03 -27.05 16.18
N THR A 236 14.64 -28.32 16.06
CA THR A 236 14.06 -28.85 14.82
C THR A 236 12.57 -28.53 14.79
N VAL A 237 12.12 -27.86 13.73
CA VAL A 237 10.73 -27.40 13.55
C VAL A 237 10.11 -28.13 12.38
N ILE A 238 8.88 -28.63 12.56
CA ILE A 238 8.10 -29.27 11.48
C ILE A 238 7.05 -28.27 11.00
N THR A 239 6.98 -28.02 9.71
CA THR A 239 5.92 -27.22 9.08
C THR A 239 5.03 -28.11 8.22
N ILE A 240 3.71 -27.94 8.32
CA ILE A 240 2.73 -28.74 7.59
C ILE A 240 1.83 -27.81 6.76
N ALA A 241 2.13 -27.74 5.46
CA ALA A 241 1.22 -27.20 4.45
C ALA A 241 0.26 -28.32 3.98
N ARG A 242 -0.98 -27.98 3.61
CA ARG A 242 -1.99 -29.02 3.34
C ARG A 242 -3.18 -28.58 2.49
N GLU A 243 -3.66 -29.48 1.65
CA GLU A 243 -4.98 -29.39 1.03
C GLU A 243 -6.10 -29.61 2.06
N PHE A 244 -7.24 -28.95 1.86
CA PHE A 244 -8.45 -29.22 2.63
C PHE A 244 -8.97 -30.62 2.31
N GLY A 245 -9.36 -31.36 3.35
CA GLY A 245 -9.71 -32.78 3.23
C GLY A 245 -8.50 -33.74 3.23
N SER A 246 -7.25 -33.28 3.28
CA SER A 246 -6.07 -34.18 3.32
C SER A 246 -5.70 -34.71 4.72
N GLY A 247 -6.37 -34.29 5.79
CA GLY A 247 -5.99 -34.72 7.15
C GLY A 247 -4.68 -34.13 7.68
N GLY A 248 -4.06 -33.15 7.01
CA GLY A 248 -2.79 -32.57 7.46
C GLY A 248 -2.81 -31.93 8.86
N HIS A 249 -3.97 -31.48 9.36
CA HIS A 249 -4.08 -31.01 10.75
C HIS A 249 -4.06 -32.17 11.75
N LEU A 250 -4.83 -33.23 11.48
CA LEU A 250 -4.82 -34.47 12.27
C LEU A 250 -3.42 -35.09 12.31
N LEU A 251 -2.69 -35.07 11.19
CA LEU A 251 -1.29 -35.49 11.14
C LEU A 251 -0.43 -34.69 12.14
N GLY A 252 -0.62 -33.37 12.20
CA GLY A 252 0.07 -32.50 13.17
C GLY A 252 -0.24 -32.86 14.61
N GLU A 253 -1.50 -33.13 14.94
CA GLU A 253 -1.92 -33.57 16.28
C GLU A 253 -1.31 -34.92 16.66
N MET A 254 -1.33 -35.88 15.72
CA MET A 254 -0.72 -37.19 15.92
C MET A 254 0.78 -37.07 16.20
N LEU A 255 1.50 -36.30 15.39
CA LEU A 255 2.93 -36.05 15.56
C LEU A 255 3.23 -35.34 16.90
N ALA A 256 2.44 -34.33 17.26
CA ALA A 256 2.60 -33.60 18.52
C ALA A 256 2.50 -34.54 19.72
N LYS A 257 1.50 -35.43 19.72
CA LYS A 257 1.28 -36.41 20.78
C LYS A 257 2.40 -37.44 20.87
N ARG A 258 2.92 -37.92 19.75
CA ARG A 258 3.97 -38.95 19.71
C ARG A 258 5.36 -38.44 20.05
N LEU A 259 5.70 -37.26 19.53
CA LEU A 259 7.01 -36.65 19.74
C LEU A 259 7.09 -35.89 21.06
N GLY A 260 5.95 -35.60 21.71
CA GLY A 260 5.89 -34.76 22.91
C GLY A 260 6.21 -33.30 22.60
N ILE A 261 5.84 -32.83 21.40
CA ILE A 261 6.17 -31.50 20.86
C ILE A 261 4.87 -30.70 20.69
N ARG A 262 4.93 -29.38 20.92
CA ARG A 262 3.74 -28.53 20.78
C ARG A 262 3.31 -28.32 19.33
N LEU A 263 1.99 -28.28 19.13
CA LEU A 263 1.34 -27.95 17.87
C LEU A 263 0.84 -26.50 17.89
N TYR A 264 1.22 -25.74 16.87
CA TYR A 264 0.75 -24.38 16.62
C TYR A 264 -0.03 -24.36 15.31
N ASP A 265 -1.33 -24.08 15.39
CA ASP A 265 -2.21 -23.97 14.25
C ASP A 265 -2.65 -22.51 14.01
N LYS A 266 -3.61 -22.33 13.09
CA LYS A 266 -4.13 -21.01 12.76
C LYS A 266 -4.78 -20.33 13.97
N GLU A 267 -5.59 -21.04 14.75
CA GLU A 267 -6.33 -20.45 15.86
C GLU A 267 -5.40 -20.07 16.99
N PHE A 268 -4.43 -20.94 17.32
CA PHE A 268 -3.44 -20.62 18.34
C PHE A 268 -2.57 -19.43 17.95
N ILE A 269 -2.05 -19.38 16.71
CA ILE A 269 -1.19 -18.28 16.27
C ILE A 269 -1.98 -16.97 16.21
N HIS A 270 -3.23 -17.02 15.73
CA HIS A 270 -4.11 -15.86 15.72
C HIS A 270 -4.42 -15.38 17.14
N LEU A 271 -4.79 -16.30 18.03
CA LEU A 271 -5.07 -16.00 19.43
C LEU A 271 -3.81 -15.52 20.15
N ALA A 272 -2.63 -16.03 19.83
CA ALA A 272 -1.37 -15.53 20.34
C ALA A 272 -1.08 -14.11 19.81
N ALA A 273 -1.45 -13.80 18.57
CA ALA A 273 -1.35 -12.45 18.01
C ALA A 273 -2.35 -11.48 18.67
N GLU A 274 -3.54 -11.96 19.02
CA GLU A 274 -4.54 -11.17 19.74
C GLU A 274 -4.22 -11.01 21.24
N LYS A 275 -3.78 -12.10 21.91
CA LYS A 275 -3.47 -12.16 23.36
C LYS A 275 -2.09 -11.68 23.74
N SER A 276 -1.15 -11.59 22.80
CA SER A 276 0.08 -10.79 22.99
C SER A 276 -0.22 -9.29 23.11
N GLY A 277 -1.51 -8.93 23.27
CA GLY A 277 -2.02 -7.60 23.53
C GLY A 277 -1.10 -6.73 24.36
N ILE A 278 -0.90 -5.52 23.85
CA ILE A 278 -0.69 -4.33 24.67
C ILE A 278 -1.71 -4.41 25.83
N ASP A 279 -1.20 -4.52 27.06
CA ASP A 279 -1.92 -4.84 28.29
C ASP A 279 -3.08 -3.88 28.63
N GLU A 280 -4.21 -4.41 29.11
CA GLU A 280 -5.41 -3.64 29.48
C GLU A 280 -5.18 -2.78 30.74
N ALA A 281 -4.29 -3.21 31.65
CA ALA A 281 -3.88 -2.40 32.80
C ALA A 281 -2.85 -1.31 32.45
N TYR A 282 -2.13 -1.47 31.33
CA TYR A 282 -1.30 -0.43 30.71
C TYR A 282 -2.13 0.61 29.96
N ILE A 283 -3.24 0.18 29.33
CA ILE A 283 -4.21 1.05 28.66
C ILE A 283 -4.90 1.99 29.65
N ARG A 284 -5.31 1.50 30.83
CA ARG A 284 -6.10 2.28 31.80
C ARG A 284 -5.35 3.42 32.50
N ARG A 285 -4.02 3.34 32.65
CA ARG A 285 -3.22 4.42 33.27
C ARG A 285 -2.80 5.52 32.30
N ASN A 286 -2.91 5.27 31.00
CA ASN A 286 -2.49 6.20 29.94
C ASN A 286 -3.66 6.61 29.02
N GLU A 287 -4.87 6.60 29.56
CA GLU A 287 -6.17 6.80 28.87
C GLU A 287 -6.38 8.16 28.17
N GLN A 288 -5.40 9.09 28.20
CA GLN A 288 -5.55 10.41 27.54
C GLN A 288 -4.53 10.74 26.44
N SER A 289 -3.56 9.89 26.09
CA SER A 289 -2.61 10.27 25.02
C SER A 289 -1.83 9.14 24.36
N ILE A 290 -2.45 8.13 23.75
CA ILE A 290 -1.75 7.35 22.70
C ILE A 290 -2.68 6.92 21.54
N PRO A 291 -2.58 7.62 20.39
CA PRO A 291 -2.85 7.10 19.05
C PRO A 291 -1.53 6.75 18.31
N SER A 292 -1.55 5.79 17.37
CA SER A 292 -0.52 5.54 16.30
C SER A 292 0.87 4.97 16.66
N PHE A 293 1.07 4.42 17.87
CA PHE A 293 2.43 4.29 18.43
C PHE A 293 3.20 2.97 18.16
N TRP A 294 2.61 1.77 18.18
CA TRP A 294 3.47 0.56 18.28
C TRP A 294 4.23 0.13 17.02
N LEU A 295 3.84 0.57 15.81
CA LEU A 295 4.64 0.32 14.60
C LEU A 295 5.72 1.38 14.35
N LYS A 296 5.69 2.49 15.11
CA LYS A 296 6.80 3.44 15.19
C LYS A 296 8.00 2.81 15.92
N CYS A 297 7.78 1.77 16.73
CA CYS A 297 8.79 1.20 17.62
C CYS A 297 9.71 0.13 16.99
N ILE A 298 9.41 -0.46 15.82
CA ILE A 298 10.41 -1.30 15.10
C ILE A 298 11.23 -0.48 14.10
N LEU A 299 10.66 0.61 13.56
CA LEU A 299 11.28 1.43 12.51
C LEU A 299 12.15 2.58 13.04
N THR A 300 12.50 2.58 14.32
CA THR A 300 13.47 3.52 14.92
C THR A 300 14.74 2.84 15.45
N ASP A 301 15.20 1.77 14.80
CA ASP A 301 16.60 1.41 14.91
C ASP A 301 17.25 1.21 13.53
N GLY A 302 18.13 2.16 13.18
CA GLY A 302 19.24 1.92 12.25
C GLY A 302 19.00 1.97 10.75
N ASN A 303 18.61 3.14 10.20
CA ASN A 303 19.10 3.64 8.92
C ASN A 303 18.71 2.88 7.62
N GLU A 304 17.69 3.39 6.90
CA GLU A 304 17.68 3.60 5.42
C GLU A 304 16.23 3.85 4.92
N SER A 305 16.02 5.08 4.46
CA SER A 305 15.41 5.44 3.18
C SER A 305 14.31 4.54 2.58
N SER A 306 13.13 5.16 2.39
CA SER A 306 12.13 4.92 1.32
C SER A 306 10.98 3.91 1.54
N ARG A 307 9.78 4.35 1.12
CA ARG A 307 8.47 3.65 1.02
C ARG A 307 7.57 3.65 2.27
N GLN A 308 6.93 4.80 2.51
CA GLN A 308 5.64 4.79 3.21
C GLN A 308 4.56 4.26 2.24
N GLN A 309 4.32 2.96 2.30
CA GLN A 309 3.05 2.35 1.89
C GLN A 309 2.31 1.96 3.15
N SER A 310 1.12 2.52 3.34
CA SER A 310 0.21 2.10 4.40
C SER A 310 -0.13 0.63 4.17
N LEU A 311 0.42 -0.27 4.99
CA LEU A 311 0.12 -1.70 4.97
C LEU A 311 -1.38 -1.92 5.21
N SER A 312 -1.99 -2.90 4.55
CA SER A 312 -3.38 -3.26 4.83
C SER A 312 -3.51 -3.96 6.19
N PRO A 313 -4.70 -4.01 6.82
CA PRO A 313 -4.90 -4.76 8.05
C PRO A 313 -4.45 -6.24 7.95
N ASP A 314 -4.68 -6.85 6.78
CA ASP A 314 -4.26 -8.24 6.51
C ASP A 314 -2.73 -8.38 6.47
N ASP A 315 -2.02 -7.39 5.90
CA ASP A 315 -0.55 -7.38 5.88
C ASP A 315 0.02 -7.24 7.30
N VAL A 316 -0.60 -6.39 8.13
CA VAL A 316 -0.21 -6.21 9.53
C VAL A 316 -0.43 -7.52 10.31
N LEU A 317 -1.57 -8.17 10.13
CA LEU A 317 -1.85 -9.47 10.74
C LEU A 317 -0.82 -10.52 10.32
N PHE A 318 -0.52 -10.62 9.03
CA PHE A 318 0.47 -11.57 8.53
C PHE A 318 1.88 -11.32 9.10
N LEU A 319 2.28 -10.05 9.26
CA LEU A 319 3.56 -9.70 9.91
C LEU A 319 3.58 -10.11 11.39
N ALA A 320 2.47 -9.91 12.12
CA ALA A 320 2.33 -10.36 13.50
C ALA A 320 2.39 -11.89 13.61
N GLU A 321 1.64 -12.61 12.78
CA GLU A 321 1.68 -14.08 12.70
C GLU A 321 3.12 -14.57 12.39
N SER A 322 3.81 -13.91 11.45
CA SER A 322 5.19 -14.24 11.08
C SER A 322 6.18 -14.08 12.22
N ASN A 323 6.04 -13.03 13.03
CA ASN A 323 6.89 -12.80 14.19
C ASN A 323 6.66 -13.87 15.27
N ILE A 324 5.41 -14.22 15.53
CA ILE A 324 5.06 -15.27 16.49
C ILE A 324 5.63 -16.62 16.03
N ILE A 325 5.51 -16.94 14.74
CA ILE A 325 6.09 -18.18 14.17
C ILE A 325 7.59 -18.25 14.44
N ARG A 326 8.33 -17.16 14.18
CA ARG A 326 9.78 -17.09 14.45
C ARG A 326 10.09 -17.21 15.94
N GLU A 327 9.33 -16.52 16.78
CA GLU A 327 9.50 -16.55 18.23
C GLU A 327 9.31 -17.96 18.79
N GLN A 328 8.23 -18.64 18.42
CA GLN A 328 7.98 -20.01 18.89
C GLN A 328 9.05 -20.99 18.38
N ALA A 329 9.45 -20.87 17.12
CA ALA A 329 10.53 -21.68 16.53
C ALA A 329 11.88 -21.47 17.23
N SER A 330 12.12 -20.29 17.82
CA SER A 330 13.34 -19.98 18.56
C SER A 330 13.36 -20.52 19.99
N LYS A 331 12.19 -20.71 20.61
CA LYS A 331 12.05 -21.10 22.03
C LYS A 331 12.09 -22.60 22.27
N GLU A 332 11.47 -23.37 21.38
CA GLU A 332 11.30 -24.82 21.57
C GLU A 332 11.10 -25.55 20.23
N PRO A 333 11.33 -26.87 20.17
CA PRO A 333 10.85 -27.68 19.06
C PRO A 333 9.33 -27.53 18.95
N CYS A 334 8.82 -27.36 17.74
CA CYS A 334 7.39 -27.20 17.51
C CYS A 334 6.94 -27.71 16.13
N ILE A 335 5.64 -27.93 16.01
CA ILE A 335 4.95 -28.28 14.77
C ILE A 335 4.03 -27.13 14.41
N ILE A 336 4.15 -26.58 13.19
CA ILE A 336 3.37 -25.43 12.74
C ILE A 336 2.54 -25.78 11.51
N VAL A 337 1.22 -25.58 11.57
CA VAL A 337 0.28 -26.00 10.50
C VAL A 337 -0.16 -24.81 9.65
N GLY A 338 0.57 -24.54 8.56
CA GLY A 338 0.25 -23.54 7.53
C GLY A 338 0.83 -22.15 7.80
N ARG A 339 0.02 -21.11 7.54
CA ARG A 339 0.39 -19.69 7.71
C ARG A 339 1.69 -19.29 6.98
N CYS A 340 1.99 -19.97 5.87
CA CYS A 340 3.25 -19.81 5.14
C CYS A 340 4.50 -20.08 6.01
N ALA A 341 4.39 -20.88 7.08
CA ALA A 341 5.47 -21.13 8.01
C ALA A 341 6.70 -21.77 7.35
N ASP A 342 6.49 -22.59 6.33
CA ASP A 342 7.54 -23.19 5.49
C ASP A 342 8.40 -22.12 4.80
N TYR A 343 7.78 -21.02 4.36
CA TYR A 343 8.45 -19.88 3.75
C TYR A 343 9.05 -18.94 4.80
N ILE A 344 8.30 -18.63 5.86
CA ILE A 344 8.73 -17.72 6.93
C ILE A 344 10.00 -18.23 7.61
N LEU A 345 10.10 -19.55 7.78
CA LEU A 345 11.24 -20.23 8.42
C LEU A 345 12.26 -20.78 7.42
N GLN A 346 12.19 -20.44 6.12
CA GLN A 346 12.99 -21.10 5.06
C GLN A 346 14.52 -21.06 5.29
N ASN A 347 15.01 -20.10 6.06
CA ASN A 347 16.43 -19.94 6.41
C ASN A 347 16.82 -20.63 7.73
N ALA A 348 15.87 -21.29 8.41
CA ALA A 348 16.15 -22.04 9.63
C ALA A 348 16.90 -23.33 9.25
N PRO A 349 18.10 -23.59 9.82
CA PRO A 349 18.93 -24.75 9.47
C PRO A 349 18.25 -26.10 9.76
N SER A 350 17.21 -26.06 10.59
CA SER A 350 16.61 -27.19 11.27
C SER A 350 15.14 -27.41 10.88
N LEU A 351 14.74 -26.91 9.71
CA LEU A 351 13.35 -26.94 9.26
C LEU A 351 13.02 -28.23 8.51
N ILE A 352 11.90 -28.86 8.84
CA ILE A 352 11.28 -29.94 8.06
C ILE A 352 10.00 -29.40 7.42
N LYS A 353 9.90 -29.48 6.10
CA LYS A 353 8.76 -28.96 5.32
C LYS A 353 7.94 -30.11 4.77
N VAL A 354 6.72 -30.28 5.27
CA VAL A 354 5.78 -31.32 4.86
C VAL A 354 4.60 -30.71 4.11
N PHE A 355 4.22 -31.31 2.99
CA PHE A 355 3.00 -30.99 2.26
C PHE A 355 2.05 -32.20 2.22
N CYS A 356 0.86 -32.07 2.80
CA CYS A 356 -0.17 -33.10 2.76
C CYS A 356 -1.20 -32.82 1.67
N TYR A 357 -1.45 -33.83 0.83
CA TYR A 357 -2.47 -33.79 -0.21
C TYR A 357 -3.23 -35.12 -0.26
N SER A 358 -4.33 -35.16 -1.00
CA SER A 358 -5.08 -36.40 -1.22
C SER A 358 -5.81 -36.37 -2.55
N ASP A 359 -6.18 -37.54 -3.06
CA ASP A 359 -7.12 -37.59 -4.19
C ASP A 359 -8.47 -36.98 -3.80
N ARG A 360 -9.24 -36.58 -4.82
CA ARG A 360 -10.51 -35.86 -4.63
C ARG A 360 -11.55 -36.68 -3.89
N GLU A 361 -11.52 -38.00 -4.02
CA GLU A 361 -12.52 -38.85 -3.38
C GLU A 361 -12.17 -39.05 -1.91
N SER A 362 -10.91 -39.35 -1.60
CA SER A 362 -10.43 -39.38 -0.20
C SER A 362 -10.66 -38.05 0.52
N ALA A 363 -10.41 -36.91 -0.14
CA ALA A 363 -10.68 -35.60 0.44
C ALA A 363 -12.18 -35.40 0.72
N TYR A 364 -13.04 -35.79 -0.22
CA TYR A 364 -14.48 -35.72 -0.07
C TYR A 364 -14.98 -36.59 1.09
N GLN A 365 -14.58 -37.86 1.14
CA GLN A 365 -14.97 -38.80 2.19
C GLN A 365 -14.55 -38.30 3.57
N ARG A 366 -13.31 -37.79 3.71
CA ARG A 366 -12.84 -37.22 4.98
C ARG A 366 -13.66 -35.99 5.40
N CYS A 367 -13.94 -35.10 4.46
CA CYS A 367 -14.73 -33.90 4.74
C CYS A 367 -16.16 -34.24 5.21
N THR A 368 -16.80 -35.24 4.61
CA THR A 368 -18.18 -35.61 4.95
C THR A 368 -18.29 -36.45 6.22
N THR A 369 -17.31 -37.32 6.48
CA THR A 369 -17.35 -38.27 7.62
C THR A 369 -16.70 -37.70 8.87
N GLU A 370 -15.49 -37.13 8.76
CA GLU A 370 -14.71 -36.68 9.91
C GLU A 370 -14.95 -35.20 10.21
N TYR A 371 -15.06 -34.36 9.17
CA TYR A 371 -15.19 -32.89 9.36
C TYR A 371 -16.63 -32.41 9.40
N SER A 372 -17.61 -33.32 9.25
CA SER A 372 -19.05 -33.01 9.29
C SER A 372 -19.48 -31.94 8.27
N VAL A 373 -18.79 -31.84 7.13
CA VAL A 373 -19.19 -30.96 6.03
C VAL A 373 -20.36 -31.60 5.28
N PRO A 374 -21.48 -30.88 5.03
CA PRO A 374 -22.60 -31.41 4.26
C PRO A 374 -22.17 -31.95 2.90
N ALA A 375 -22.61 -33.16 2.56
CA ALA A 375 -22.18 -33.89 1.36
C ALA A 375 -22.42 -33.12 0.05
N ASP A 376 -23.54 -32.40 -0.03
CA ASP A 376 -23.91 -31.52 -1.14
C ASP A 376 -22.95 -30.33 -1.31
N LYS A 377 -22.32 -29.87 -0.22
CA LYS A 377 -21.40 -28.72 -0.21
C LYS A 377 -19.92 -29.11 -0.19
N ALA A 378 -19.58 -30.34 0.19
CA ALA A 378 -18.20 -30.76 0.47
C ALA A 378 -17.23 -30.48 -0.69
N ARG A 379 -17.61 -30.80 -1.93
CA ARG A 379 -16.74 -30.56 -3.11
C ARG A 379 -16.51 -29.06 -3.35
N ALA A 380 -17.54 -28.24 -3.17
CA ALA A 380 -17.44 -26.79 -3.33
C ALA A 380 -16.57 -26.17 -2.23
N GLU A 381 -16.74 -26.63 -0.98
CA GLU A 381 -15.96 -26.18 0.18
C GLU A 381 -14.46 -26.51 0.01
N ILE A 382 -14.14 -27.75 -0.41
CA ILE A 382 -12.75 -28.15 -0.70
C ILE A 382 -12.12 -27.23 -1.74
N ALA A 383 -12.82 -26.98 -2.85
CA ALA A 383 -12.33 -26.11 -3.90
C ALA A 383 -12.16 -24.66 -3.41
N HIS A 384 -13.10 -24.16 -2.61
CA HIS A 384 -13.06 -22.80 -2.06
C HIS A 384 -11.88 -22.62 -1.10
N VAL A 385 -11.74 -23.50 -0.11
CA VAL A 385 -10.67 -23.41 0.89
C VAL A 385 -9.30 -23.55 0.25
N ASN A 386 -9.13 -24.50 -0.70
CA ASN A 386 -7.86 -24.68 -1.40
C ASN A 386 -7.51 -23.46 -2.25
N ARG A 387 -8.48 -22.88 -2.97
CA ARG A 387 -8.26 -21.65 -3.74
C ARG A 387 -7.81 -20.50 -2.83
N ASN A 388 -8.44 -20.34 -1.67
CA ASN A 388 -8.07 -19.30 -0.70
C ASN A 388 -6.65 -19.54 -0.14
N ARG A 389 -6.27 -20.79 0.13
CA ARG A 389 -4.91 -21.14 0.59
C ARG A 389 -3.85 -20.86 -0.47
N ILE A 390 -4.12 -21.23 -1.72
CA ILE A 390 -3.24 -20.93 -2.87
C ILE A 390 -3.07 -19.43 -3.00
N ALA A 391 -4.18 -18.67 -3.08
CA ALA A 391 -4.15 -17.23 -3.25
C ALA A 391 -3.40 -16.54 -2.10
N HIS A 392 -3.63 -16.95 -0.86
CA HIS A 392 -2.93 -16.41 0.31
C HIS A 392 -1.43 -16.71 0.25
N TYR A 393 -1.04 -17.95 -0.02
CA TYR A 393 0.37 -18.33 -0.09
C TYR A 393 1.09 -17.63 -1.24
N GLU A 394 0.54 -17.66 -2.44
CA GLU A 394 1.10 -16.98 -3.62
C GLU A 394 1.17 -15.48 -3.43
N TYR A 395 0.16 -14.87 -2.79
CA TYR A 395 0.20 -13.47 -2.41
C TYR A 395 1.39 -13.20 -1.49
N TYR A 396 1.47 -13.86 -0.33
CA TYR A 396 2.48 -13.53 0.70
C TYR A 396 3.92 -13.96 0.37
N THR A 397 4.09 -15.02 -0.43
CA THR A 397 5.40 -15.63 -0.68
C THR A 397 5.90 -15.37 -2.10
N GLY A 398 5.00 -15.15 -3.06
CA GLY A 398 5.33 -15.08 -4.48
C GLY A 398 5.54 -16.43 -5.15
N GLU A 399 5.29 -17.51 -4.41
CA GLU A 399 5.74 -18.83 -4.74
C GLU A 399 4.55 -19.76 -4.91
N LYS A 400 4.72 -20.79 -5.75
CA LYS A 400 3.63 -21.71 -6.07
C LYS A 400 3.37 -22.66 -4.90
N TRP A 401 2.13 -22.63 -4.38
CA TRP A 401 1.72 -23.54 -3.32
C TRP A 401 1.68 -24.99 -3.83
N GLY A 402 2.29 -25.91 -3.09
CA GLY A 402 2.41 -27.32 -3.48
C GLY A 402 3.49 -27.63 -4.52
N ASP A 403 4.44 -26.73 -4.80
CA ASP A 403 5.61 -27.04 -5.63
C ASP A 403 6.54 -28.06 -4.92
N PRO A 404 6.80 -29.25 -5.51
CA PRO A 404 7.65 -30.27 -4.90
C PRO A 404 9.05 -29.81 -4.54
N HIS A 405 9.62 -28.82 -5.23
CA HIS A 405 10.97 -28.31 -4.95
C HIS A 405 11.06 -27.54 -3.63
N ARG A 406 9.91 -27.23 -3.00
CA ARG A 406 9.83 -26.43 -1.77
C ARG A 406 9.65 -27.26 -0.52
N TYR A 407 9.26 -28.52 -0.63
CA TYR A 407 8.95 -29.38 0.50
C TYR A 407 9.92 -30.55 0.56
N ASP A 408 10.26 -30.98 1.77
CA ASP A 408 11.11 -32.15 1.99
C ASP A 408 10.30 -33.44 1.78
N LEU A 409 9.03 -33.42 2.21
CA LEU A 409 8.11 -34.56 2.12
C LEU A 409 6.77 -34.12 1.54
N MET A 410 6.35 -34.74 0.44
CA MET A 410 4.99 -34.62 -0.09
C MET A 410 4.24 -35.93 0.14
N LEU A 411 3.15 -35.87 0.91
CA LEU A 411 2.47 -37.06 1.41
C LEU A 411 1.04 -37.11 0.89
N ASN A 412 0.73 -38.13 0.09
CA ASN A 412 -0.64 -38.46 -0.31
C ASN A 412 -1.33 -39.28 0.77
N THR A 413 -1.96 -38.60 1.72
CA THR A 413 -2.61 -39.22 2.88
C THR A 413 -3.91 -39.93 2.54
N GLY A 414 -4.45 -39.74 1.33
CA GLY A 414 -5.57 -40.54 0.81
C GLY A 414 -5.14 -41.98 0.51
N SER A 415 -3.96 -42.14 -0.11
CA SER A 415 -3.45 -43.45 -0.50
C SER A 415 -2.69 -44.19 0.60
N ILE A 416 -1.83 -43.50 1.36
CA ILE A 416 -0.95 -44.16 2.35
C ILE A 416 -1.53 -44.19 3.77
N GLY A 417 -2.57 -43.39 4.03
CA GLY A 417 -3.17 -43.23 5.35
C GLY A 417 -2.38 -42.32 6.31
N LEU A 418 -3.07 -41.76 7.31
CA LEU A 418 -2.47 -40.81 8.27
C LEU A 418 -1.45 -41.47 9.21
N GLN A 419 -1.66 -42.72 9.59
CA GLN A 419 -0.75 -43.46 10.48
C GLN A 419 0.62 -43.63 9.82
N THR A 420 0.66 -44.15 8.59
CA THR A 420 1.90 -44.29 7.80
C THR A 420 2.57 -42.94 7.56
N ALA A 421 1.79 -41.90 7.23
CA ALA A 421 2.31 -40.55 7.05
C ALA A 421 2.97 -40.02 8.35
N CYS A 422 2.38 -40.31 9.51
CA CYS A 422 2.92 -39.94 10.82
C CYS A 422 4.25 -40.67 11.08
N ASP A 423 4.29 -41.98 10.83
CA ASP A 423 5.49 -42.80 11.01
C ASP A 423 6.67 -42.28 10.16
N LEU A 424 6.41 -41.93 8.90
CA LEU A 424 7.42 -41.40 7.97
C LEU A 424 7.99 -40.03 8.43
N VAL A 425 7.11 -39.11 8.85
CA VAL A 425 7.55 -37.78 9.32
C VAL A 425 8.29 -37.90 10.65
N GLU A 426 7.82 -38.77 11.55
CA GLU A 426 8.48 -39.05 12.82
C GLU A 426 9.89 -39.63 12.62
N GLU A 427 10.06 -40.61 11.73
CA GLU A 427 11.37 -41.19 11.42
C GLU A 427 12.32 -40.13 10.85
N TYR A 428 11.83 -39.32 9.90
CA TYR A 428 12.62 -38.24 9.30
C TYR A 428 13.03 -37.18 10.33
N TYR A 429 12.12 -36.82 11.25
CA TYR A 429 12.41 -35.93 12.37
C TYR A 429 13.53 -36.47 13.26
N ARG A 430 13.44 -37.74 13.67
CA ARG A 430 14.43 -38.38 14.55
C ARG A 430 15.82 -38.44 13.92
N LYS A 431 15.92 -38.74 12.62
CA LYS A 431 17.20 -38.72 11.89
C LYS A 431 17.81 -37.31 11.89
N LYS A 432 17.02 -36.30 11.51
CA LYS A 432 17.47 -34.91 11.44
C LYS A 432 17.85 -34.31 12.80
N THR A 433 17.28 -34.80 13.90
CA THR A 433 17.70 -34.41 15.26
C THR A 433 18.97 -35.14 15.72
N THR A 434 19.19 -36.38 15.28
CA THR A 434 20.34 -37.19 15.69
C THR A 434 21.62 -36.76 14.98
N ASP A 435 21.56 -36.37 13.70
CA ASP A 435 22.71 -35.89 12.91
C ASP A 435 23.32 -34.56 13.42
N LYS A 436 22.74 -33.96 14.47
CA LYS A 436 23.22 -32.74 15.12
C LYS A 436 23.92 -32.97 16.47
N ALA A 437 23.74 -34.15 17.06
CA ALA A 437 24.42 -34.56 18.29
C ALA A 437 25.75 -35.22 17.94
#